data_AF-A0A0H5BPC1-F1
#
_entry.id   AF-A0A0H5BPC1-F1
#
_cell.length_a   1.000
_cell.length_b   1.000
_cell.length_c   1.000
_cell.angle_alpha   90.00
_cell.angle_beta   90.00
_cell.angle_gamma   90.00
#
_symmetry.space_group_name_H-M   'P 1'
#
loop_
_entity.id
_entity.type
_entity.pdbx_description
1 polymer ?
#
loop_
_entity_poly.entity_id
_entity_poly.type
_entity_poly.pdbx_seq_one_letter_code
_entity_poly.pdbx_strand_id
1 'polypeptide(L)'
;MSLVRAVPLIAALALAACNTLETATAPAPAAPVNPNASVATLDIPFGEPCGAELSAYKSVMDNDLRTGHVNKPVYDKVINELRPAVAACQAARSYEAIALMNATKRRFGYPVPQGEGPVRRRDLAGGT
;
A
#
# COMPACT_ATOMS: atom_id res chain seq x y z
N MET A 1 -21.18 -46.81 -31.43
CA MET A 1 -19.93 -46.14 -31.03
C MET A 1 -19.86 -44.82 -31.79
N SER A 2 -19.97 -43.69 -31.08
CA SER A 2 -19.39 -42.40 -31.44
C SER A 2 -19.51 -41.48 -30.22
N LEU A 3 -18.47 -41.53 -29.38
CA LEU A 3 -18.24 -40.59 -28.29
C LEU A 3 -17.67 -39.30 -28.90
N VAL A 4 -18.52 -38.36 -29.29
CA VAL A 4 -18.10 -36.98 -29.56
C VAL A 4 -18.07 -36.26 -28.20
N ARG A 5 -16.97 -36.51 -27.47
CA ARG A 5 -16.68 -35.96 -26.14
C ARG A 5 -16.42 -34.45 -26.25
N ALA A 6 -17.37 -33.66 -25.76
CA ALA A 6 -17.21 -32.63 -24.72
C ALA A 6 -15.83 -31.95 -24.52
N VAL A 7 -15.15 -31.48 -25.58
CA VAL A 7 -13.83 -30.83 -25.46
C VAL A 7 -13.83 -29.30 -25.32
N PRO A 8 -14.85 -28.48 -25.70
CA PRO A 8 -14.67 -27.03 -25.62
C PRO A 8 -15.03 -26.44 -24.25
N LEU A 9 -15.51 -27.22 -23.28
CA LEU A 9 -15.98 -26.66 -22.01
C LEU A 9 -14.88 -26.49 -20.95
N ILE A 10 -13.75 -27.20 -21.07
CA ILE A 10 -12.71 -27.22 -20.01
C ILE A 10 -11.78 -26.00 -20.11
N ALA A 11 -11.61 -25.40 -21.30
CA ALA A 11 -10.71 -24.26 -21.48
C ALA A 11 -11.23 -22.95 -20.86
N ALA A 12 -12.53 -22.83 -20.62
CA ALA A 12 -13.14 -21.61 -20.06
C ALA A 12 -13.06 -21.54 -18.52
N LEU A 13 -12.91 -22.68 -17.82
CA LEU A 13 -12.82 -22.68 -16.35
C LEU A 13 -11.43 -22.31 -15.82
N ALA A 14 -10.38 -22.37 -16.64
CA ALA A 14 -9.03 -22.01 -16.22
C ALA A 14 -8.82 -20.49 -16.04
N LEU A 15 -9.60 -19.64 -16.71
CA LEU A 15 -9.42 -18.18 -16.64
C LEU A 15 -10.11 -17.52 -15.43
N ALA A 16 -11.08 -18.18 -14.80
CA ALA A 16 -11.83 -17.60 -13.69
C ALA A 16 -11.11 -17.69 -12.33
N ALA A 17 -10.06 -18.49 -12.21
CA ALA A 17 -9.38 -18.76 -10.94
C ALA A 17 -8.29 -17.74 -10.54
N CYS A 18 -7.90 -16.81 -11.42
CA CYS A 18 -6.87 -15.80 -11.11
C CYS A 18 -7.42 -14.49 -10.52
N ASN A 19 -8.73 -14.37 -10.30
CA ASN A 19 -9.34 -13.19 -9.67
C ASN A 19 -9.87 -13.46 -8.26
N THR A 20 -9.24 -14.39 -7.52
CA THR A 20 -9.52 -14.55 -6.10
C THR A 20 -8.99 -13.32 -5.37
N LEU A 21 -9.85 -12.33 -5.22
CA LEU A 21 -9.66 -11.21 -4.32
C LEU A 21 -9.65 -11.81 -2.91
N GLU A 22 -8.45 -12.04 -2.39
CA GLU A 22 -8.22 -12.43 -1.00
C GLU A 22 -9.05 -11.51 -0.11
N THR A 23 -9.98 -12.11 0.65
CA THR A 23 -10.83 -11.38 1.59
C THR A 23 -9.94 -10.59 2.53
N ALA A 24 -9.92 -9.27 2.34
CA ALA A 24 -9.23 -8.34 3.22
C ALA A 24 -9.73 -8.59 4.65
N THR A 25 -8.86 -9.15 5.49
CA THR A 25 -9.12 -9.27 6.92
C THR A 25 -9.27 -7.85 7.45
N ALA A 26 -10.44 -7.54 8.01
CA ALA A 26 -10.68 -6.26 8.65
C ALA A 26 -9.60 -6.03 9.73
N PRO A 27 -8.90 -4.88 9.75
CA PRO A 27 -7.89 -4.63 10.76
C PRO A 27 -8.53 -4.70 12.15
N ALA A 28 -7.90 -5.45 13.05
CA ALA A 28 -8.32 -5.55 14.44
C ALA A 28 -8.39 -4.16 15.11
N PRO A 29 -9.19 -3.99 16.17
CA PRO A 29 -9.28 -2.72 16.89
C PRO A 29 -7.88 -2.28 17.35
N ALA A 30 -7.50 -1.05 16.98
CA ALA A 30 -6.22 -0.49 17.40
C ALA A 30 -6.18 -0.41 18.94
N ALA A 31 -5.11 -0.94 19.53
CA ALA A 31 -4.84 -0.83 20.96
C ALA A 31 -4.77 0.66 21.39
N PRO A 32 -5.09 0.99 22.66
CA PRO A 32 -5.01 2.36 23.16
C PRO A 32 -3.60 2.93 22.96
N VAL A 33 -3.56 4.10 22.31
CA VAL A 33 -2.31 4.78 21.95
C VAL A 33 -1.81 5.55 23.18
N ASN A 34 -0.61 5.23 23.67
CA ASN A 34 0.03 6.02 24.71
C ASN A 34 0.67 7.27 24.07
N PRO A 35 0.18 8.49 24.36
CA PRO A 35 0.69 9.72 23.75
C PRO A 35 2.13 10.07 24.17
N ASN A 36 2.68 9.40 25.20
CA ASN A 36 4.04 9.60 25.68
C ASN A 36 5.01 8.49 25.24
N ALA A 37 4.56 7.49 24.48
CA ALA A 37 5.46 6.48 23.94
C ALA A 37 6.33 7.11 22.84
N SER A 38 7.65 7.04 23.01
CA SER A 38 8.59 7.37 21.94
C SER A 38 8.29 6.47 20.74
N VAL A 39 7.95 7.07 19.60
CA VAL A 39 7.71 6.30 18.39
C VAL A 39 9.06 5.84 17.86
N ALA A 40 9.32 4.54 17.92
CA ALA A 40 10.51 3.96 17.33
C ALA A 40 10.60 4.34 15.84
N THR A 41 11.80 4.70 15.38
CA THR A 41 12.10 4.96 13.98
C THR A 41 11.59 3.80 13.12
N LEU A 42 10.92 4.10 12.00
CA LEU A 42 10.52 3.07 11.04
C LEU A 42 11.76 2.52 10.34
N ASP A 43 12.03 1.23 10.53
CA ASP A 43 13.07 0.51 9.79
C ASP A 43 12.53 0.07 8.42
N ILE A 44 12.55 0.98 7.46
CA ILE A 44 12.03 0.74 6.12
C ILE A 44 13.10 -0.01 5.31
N PRO A 45 12.83 -1.23 4.81
CA PRO A 45 13.82 -2.02 4.10
C PRO A 45 14.19 -1.36 2.76
N PHE A 46 15.47 -1.43 2.41
CA PHE A 46 15.96 -1.07 1.09
C PHE A 46 15.88 -2.27 0.14
N GLY A 47 15.65 -2.02 -1.15
CA GLY A 47 15.64 -3.06 -2.19
C GLY A 47 14.29 -3.73 -2.44
N GLU A 48 13.36 -3.66 -1.49
CA GLU A 48 11.97 -4.10 -1.72
C GLU A 48 11.20 -3.07 -2.56
N PRO A 49 10.32 -3.51 -3.49
CA PRO A 49 9.53 -2.61 -4.33
C PRO A 49 8.71 -1.57 -3.56
N CYS A 50 8.25 -1.91 -2.34
CA CYS A 50 7.50 -1.00 -1.46
C CYS A 50 8.37 0.02 -0.70
N GLY A 51 9.68 -0.21 -0.57
CA GLY A 51 10.55 0.58 0.30
C GLY A 51 10.67 2.05 -0.11
N ALA A 52 10.76 2.31 -1.42
CA ALA A 52 10.89 3.67 -1.96
C ALA A 52 9.65 4.52 -1.66
N GLU A 53 8.45 3.97 -1.86
CA GLU A 53 7.17 4.68 -1.62
C GLU A 53 6.94 4.96 -0.13
N LEU A 54 7.23 3.97 0.73
CA LEU A 54 7.16 4.16 2.19
C LEU A 54 8.15 5.24 2.66
N SER A 55 9.37 5.23 2.13
CA SER A 55 10.40 6.23 2.46
C SER A 55 10.01 7.63 1.98
N ALA A 56 9.42 7.74 0.79
CA ALA A 56 8.92 8.99 0.25
C ALA A 56 7.81 9.57 1.13
N TYR A 57 6.83 8.75 1.53
CA TYR A 57 5.76 9.23 2.40
C TYR A 57 6.28 9.61 3.79
N LYS A 58 7.19 8.82 4.38
CA LYS A 58 7.85 9.19 5.64
C LYS A 58 8.56 10.54 5.54
N SER A 59 9.27 10.78 4.43
CA SER A 59 9.98 12.05 4.21
C SER A 59 9.04 13.25 4.13
N VAL A 60 7.84 13.08 3.56
CA VAL A 60 6.78 14.10 3.58
C VAL A 60 6.34 14.39 5.01
N MET A 61 6.05 13.35 5.81
CA MET A 61 5.65 13.53 7.21
C MET A 61 6.73 14.21 8.05
N ASP A 62 8.00 13.84 7.86
CA ASP A 62 9.14 14.47 8.54
C ASP A 62 9.25 15.95 8.15
N ASN A 63 9.03 16.29 6.88
CA ASN A 63 8.99 17.67 6.41
C ASN A 63 7.86 18.45 7.06
N ASP A 64 6.64 17.90 7.05
CA ASP A 64 5.45 18.55 7.60
C ASP A 64 5.57 18.80 9.11
N LEU A 65 6.22 17.90 9.85
CA LEU A 65 6.52 18.12 11.25
C LEU A 65 7.52 19.27 11.43
N ARG A 66 8.58 19.29 10.61
CA ARG A 66 9.63 20.32 10.67
C ARG A 66 9.12 21.70 10.27
N THR A 67 8.22 21.79 9.30
CA THR A 67 7.64 23.06 8.81
C THR A 67 6.42 23.50 9.60
N GLY A 68 5.88 22.64 10.47
CA GLY A 68 4.72 22.93 11.30
C GLY A 68 3.37 22.73 10.60
N HIS A 69 3.33 22.08 9.43
CA HIS A 69 2.08 21.66 8.78
C HIS A 69 1.36 20.56 9.58
N VAL A 70 2.11 19.74 10.32
CA VAL A 70 1.56 18.82 11.32
C VAL A 70 2.23 19.06 12.67
N ASN A 71 1.46 18.86 13.74
CA ASN A 71 2.03 18.84 15.08
C ASN A 71 2.58 17.45 15.42
N LYS A 72 3.42 17.38 16.46
CA LYS A 72 4.05 16.14 16.91
C LYS A 72 3.06 15.00 17.22
N PRO A 73 1.93 15.23 17.93
CA PRO A 73 0.94 14.18 18.16
C PRO A 73 0.36 13.57 16.88
N VAL A 74 0.07 14.38 15.85
CA VAL A 74 -0.43 13.89 14.56
C VAL A 74 0.65 13.09 13.83
N TYR A 75 1.88 13.61 13.79
CA TYR A 75 3.03 12.90 13.23
C TYR A 75 3.19 11.53 13.88
N ASP A 76 3.23 11.46 15.21
CA ASP A 76 3.41 10.21 15.96
C ASP A 76 2.31 9.20 15.64
N LYS A 77 1.05 9.66 15.49
CA LYS A 77 -0.07 8.81 15.09
C LYS A 77 0.12 8.22 13.69
N VAL A 78 0.55 9.03 12.72
CA VAL A 78 0.83 8.56 11.35
C VAL A 78 1.92 7.51 11.34
N ILE A 79 3.05 7.78 12.02
CA ILE A 79 4.18 6.84 12.06
C ILE A 79 3.76 5.51 12.71
N ASN A 80 2.93 5.56 13.75
CA ASN A 80 2.35 4.36 14.35
C ASN A 80 1.44 3.58 13.40
N GLU A 81 0.59 4.26 12.63
CA GLU A 81 -0.28 3.63 11.63
C GLU A 81 0.50 3.08 10.42
N LEU A 82 1.75 3.49 10.19
CA LEU A 82 2.61 2.94 9.15
C LEU A 82 3.32 1.64 9.53
N ARG A 83 3.39 1.27 10.82
CA ARG A 83 4.13 0.06 11.25
C ARG A 83 3.65 -1.23 10.56
N PRO A 84 2.34 -1.49 10.38
CA PRO A 84 1.88 -2.66 9.63
C PRO A 84 2.34 -2.67 8.17
N ALA A 85 2.39 -1.50 7.52
CA ALA A 85 2.88 -1.38 6.15
C ALA A 85 4.37 -1.71 6.06
N VAL A 86 5.17 -1.23 7.02
CA VAL A 86 6.61 -1.56 7.10
C VAL A 86 6.82 -3.05 7.34
N ALA A 87 6.08 -3.67 8.26
CA ALA A 87 6.18 -5.10 8.53
C ALA A 87 5.79 -5.95 7.29
N ALA A 88 4.74 -5.56 6.56
CA ALA A 88 4.39 -6.20 5.30
C ALA A 88 5.50 -6.06 4.24
N CYS A 89 6.12 -4.88 4.17
CA CYS A 89 7.21 -4.61 3.24
C CYS A 89 8.46 -5.46 3.55
N GLN A 90 8.86 -5.55 4.81
CA GLN A 90 9.96 -6.40 5.27
C GLN A 90 9.73 -7.89 4.97
N ALA A 91 8.47 -8.32 4.93
CA ALA A 91 8.07 -9.67 4.58
C ALA A 91 7.87 -9.88 3.06
N ALA A 92 8.39 -8.99 2.22
CA ALA A 92 8.27 -9.00 0.75
C ALA A 92 6.82 -8.95 0.22
N ARG A 93 5.84 -8.52 1.04
CA ARG A 93 4.43 -8.35 0.64
C ARG A 93 4.17 -6.92 0.17
N SER A 94 4.81 -6.55 -0.93
CA SER A 94 4.84 -5.17 -1.44
C SER A 94 3.46 -4.55 -1.70
N TYR A 95 2.53 -5.30 -2.31
CA TYR A 95 1.19 -4.77 -2.60
C TYR A 95 0.37 -4.48 -1.33
N GLU A 96 0.45 -5.36 -0.34
CA GLU A 96 -0.18 -5.16 0.97
C GLU A 96 0.40 -3.94 1.67
N ALA A 97 1.73 -3.81 1.68
CA ALA A 97 2.41 -2.65 2.26
C ALA A 97 1.93 -1.32 1.65
N ILE A 98 1.83 -1.26 0.32
CA ILE A 98 1.33 -0.07 -0.39
C ILE A 98 -0.16 0.18 -0.09
N ALA A 99 -0.98 -0.87 -0.02
CA ALA A 99 -2.40 -0.74 0.32
C ALA A 99 -2.60 -0.18 1.74
N LEU A 100 -1.82 -0.68 2.71
CA LEU A 100 -1.81 -0.20 4.09
C LEU A 100 -1.33 1.25 4.18
N MET A 101 -0.21 1.59 3.52
CA MET A 101 0.29 2.97 3.44
C MET A 101 -0.76 3.92 2.85
N ASN A 102 -1.41 3.54 1.75
CA ASN A 102 -2.45 4.35 1.11
C ASN A 102 -3.69 4.50 2.01
N ALA A 103 -4.06 3.46 2.77
CA ALA A 103 -5.12 3.57 3.76
C ALA A 103 -4.79 4.60 4.84
N THR A 104 -3.54 4.61 5.34
CA THR A 104 -3.05 5.63 6.27
C THR A 104 -3.13 7.01 5.62
N LYS A 105 -2.57 7.19 4.42
CA LYS A 105 -2.60 8.47 3.68
C LYS A 105 -4.02 9.06 3.59
N ARG A 106 -5.01 8.24 3.22
CA ARG A 106 -6.41 8.66 3.13
C ARG A 106 -6.97 9.17 4.46
N ARG A 107 -6.64 8.52 5.58
CA ARG A 107 -7.12 8.91 6.93
C ARG A 107 -6.57 10.27 7.38
N PHE A 108 -5.40 10.64 6.89
CA PHE A 108 -4.73 11.90 7.23
C PHE A 108 -4.77 12.94 6.11
N GLY A 109 -5.59 12.73 5.06
CA GLY A 109 -5.81 13.72 4.00
C GLY A 109 -4.69 13.81 2.95
N TYR A 110 -3.77 12.86 2.90
CA TYR A 110 -2.72 12.82 1.88
C TYR A 110 -3.23 12.15 0.60
N PRO A 111 -2.87 12.68 -0.59
CA PRO A 111 -3.32 12.14 -1.86
C PRO A 111 -2.77 10.73 -2.11
N VAL A 112 -3.63 9.84 -2.57
CA VAL A 112 -3.25 8.49 -3.03
C VAL A 112 -3.47 8.39 -4.55
N PRO A 113 -2.58 7.72 -5.30
CA PRO A 113 -2.79 7.47 -6.71
C PRO A 113 -4.13 6.73 -6.92
N GLN A 114 -5.06 7.34 -7.65
CA GLN A 114 -6.39 6.78 -7.91
C GLN A 114 -6.34 5.88 -9.15
N GLY A 115 -5.61 4.76 -9.09
CA GLY A 115 -5.73 3.70 -10.11
C GLY A 115 -5.62 4.13 -11.58
N GLU A 116 -4.98 5.25 -11.90
CA GLU A 116 -4.58 5.54 -13.27
C GLU A 116 -3.39 4.63 -13.54
N GLY A 117 -3.62 3.60 -14.36
CA GLY A 117 -2.59 2.70 -14.82
C GLY A 117 -1.40 3.44 -15.44
N PRO A 118 -0.31 2.73 -15.79
CA PRO A 118 0.96 3.29 -16.28
C PRO A 118 0.90 4.09 -17.61
N VAL A 119 -0.28 4.55 -18.06
CA VAL A 119 -0.53 5.13 -19.37
C VAL A 119 -0.22 6.64 -19.45
N ARG A 120 -0.25 7.40 -18.34
CA ARG A 120 -0.07 8.87 -18.41
C ARG A 120 1.36 9.38 -18.38
N ARG A 121 2.38 8.51 -18.42
CA ARG A 121 3.79 8.94 -18.55
C ARG A 121 4.33 8.91 -19.98
N ARG A 122 3.61 8.33 -20.95
CA ARG A 122 4.02 8.32 -22.37
C ARG A 122 3.49 9.52 -23.17
N ASP A 123 2.37 10.10 -22.75
CA ASP A 123 1.73 11.19 -23.49
C ASP A 123 2.43 12.56 -23.33
N LEU A 124 3.38 12.68 -22.40
CA LEU A 124 4.19 13.90 -22.20
C LEU A 124 5.57 13.85 -22.87
N ALA A 125 5.93 12.73 -23.51
CA ALA A 125 7.21 12.55 -24.21
C ALA A 125 7.06 12.54 -25.75
N GLY A 126 5.86 12.80 -26.27
CA GLY A 126 5.56 12.84 -27.71
C GLY A 126 5.05 14.21 -28.14
N GLY A 127 5.92 15.21 -28.11
CA GLY A 127 5.63 16.56 -28.58
C GLY A 127 6.87 17.17 -29.22
N THR A 128 7.35 16.52 -30.28
CA THR A 128 8.22 17.14 -31.30
C THR A 128 7.36 17.68 -32.43
#